data_AF-A0A2W4J900-F1
#
_entry.id   AF-A0A2W4J900-F1
#
_cell.length_a   1.000
_cell.length_b   1.000
_cell.length_c   1.000
_cell.angle_alpha   90.00
_cell.angle_beta   90.00
_cell.angle_gamma   90.00
#
_symmetry.space_group_name_H-M   'P 1'
#
loop_
_entity.id
_entity.type
_entity.pdbx_description
1 polymer ?
#
loop_
_entity_poly.entity_id
_entity_poly.type
_entity_poly.pdbx_seq_one_letter_code
_entity_poly.pdbx_strand_id
1 'polypeptide(L)'
;LSGEQERVEITLYDRVVIRSEASANDRVAALELAAARMVERLRKLHERRVHRHQTKVPLHAVPTRLPDEQPAAAVESVEAWEGAPEGSVREIPIDGTPIVIRSKTHKASPMSVADAIDQMELVGHDFFLFVDSESGLPSAVYRRRGWTYGVIHLETTAAEAEGEEGRRESA
;
A
#
# COMPACT_ATOMS: atom_id res chain seq x y z
N LEU A 1 29.90 -6.21 -45.07
CA LEU A 1 30.15 -5.99 -43.63
C LEU A 1 28.80 -6.12 -42.94
N SER A 2 28.45 -7.33 -42.49
CA SER A 2 27.25 -7.51 -41.67
C SER A 2 27.47 -6.73 -40.37
N GLY A 3 26.67 -5.69 -40.15
CA GLY A 3 26.77 -4.87 -38.95
C GLY A 3 26.37 -5.71 -37.74
N GLU A 4 27.36 -6.11 -36.95
CA GLU A 4 27.15 -6.84 -35.71
C GLU A 4 26.41 -5.92 -34.73
N GLN A 5 25.21 -6.29 -34.34
CA GLN A 5 24.41 -5.55 -33.37
C GLN A 5 24.38 -6.34 -32.07
N GLU A 6 24.80 -5.68 -31.00
CA GLU A 6 24.71 -6.21 -29.66
C GLU A 6 23.34 -5.90 -29.06
N ARG A 7 22.74 -6.88 -28.38
CA ARG A 7 21.45 -6.76 -27.71
C ARG A 7 21.63 -6.93 -26.21
N VAL A 8 21.10 -6.00 -25.43
CA VAL A 8 21.11 -6.01 -23.97
C VAL A 8 19.68 -6.04 -23.47
N GLU A 9 19.44 -6.91 -22.48
CA GLU A 9 18.17 -7.03 -21.78
C GLU A 9 18.38 -6.78 -20.28
N ILE A 10 17.59 -5.87 -19.71
CA ILE A 10 17.57 -5.58 -18.28
C ILE A 10 16.19 -6.00 -17.75
N THR A 11 16.18 -6.90 -16.78
CA THR A 11 14.96 -7.27 -16.05
C THR A 11 15.13 -6.85 -14.58
N LEU A 12 14.17 -6.06 -14.09
CA LEU A 12 14.10 -5.62 -12.71
C LEU A 12 12.92 -6.31 -12.02
N TYR A 13 13.19 -6.91 -10.86
CA TYR A 13 12.21 -7.61 -10.04
C TYR A 13 11.88 -6.75 -8.82
N ASP A 14 10.63 -6.30 -8.76
CA ASP A 14 9.98 -5.66 -7.60
C ASP A 14 8.57 -6.30 -7.49
N ARG A 15 7.56 -5.59 -6.98
CA ARG A 15 6.14 -6.02 -7.03
C ARG A 15 5.61 -6.25 -8.45
N VAL A 16 6.18 -5.60 -9.45
CA VAL A 16 5.88 -5.79 -10.87
C VAL A 16 7.19 -6.04 -11.59
N VAL A 17 7.22 -7.02 -12.50
CA VAL A 17 8.40 -7.32 -13.31
C VAL A 17 8.50 -6.31 -14.45
N ILE A 18 9.62 -5.59 -14.53
CA ILE A 18 9.86 -4.59 -15.56
C ILE A 18 11.04 -5.05 -16.41
N ARG A 19 10.82 -5.17 -17.70
CA ARG A 19 11.84 -5.54 -18.68
C ARG A 19 12.11 -4.40 -19.64
N SER A 20 13.37 -4.12 -19.94
CA SER A 20 13.78 -3.28 -21.05
C SER A 20 14.79 -4.02 -21.91
N GLU A 21 14.64 -3.87 -23.23
CA GLU A 21 15.57 -4.41 -24.21
C GLU A 21 16.01 -3.27 -25.13
N ALA A 22 17.28 -3.30 -25.55
CA ALA A 22 17.78 -2.44 -26.61
C ALA A 22 18.90 -3.15 -27.38
N SER A 23 19.03 -2.80 -28.65
CA SER A 23 20.14 -3.24 -29.49
C SER A 23 20.85 -2.03 -30.11
N ALA A 24 22.16 -2.12 -30.25
CA ALA A 24 22.99 -1.11 -30.88
C ALA A 24 24.22 -1.74 -31.54
N ASN A 25 24.96 -0.95 -32.30
CA ASN A 25 26.20 -1.40 -32.98
C ASN A 25 27.39 -1.55 -32.02
N ASP A 26 27.22 -1.19 -30.74
CA ASP A 26 28.22 -1.30 -29.68
C ASP A 26 27.55 -1.70 -28.37
N ARG A 27 28.26 -2.47 -27.55
CA ARG A 27 27.80 -2.97 -26.25
C ARG A 27 27.39 -1.84 -25.32
N VAL A 28 28.23 -0.81 -25.22
CA VAL A 28 28.03 0.30 -24.28
C VAL A 28 26.81 1.11 -24.74
N ALA A 29 26.72 1.38 -26.04
CA ALA A 29 25.55 2.03 -26.62
C ALA A 29 24.24 1.24 -26.39
N ALA A 30 24.26 -0.09 -26.53
CA ALA A 30 23.09 -0.93 -26.28
C ALA A 30 22.67 -0.89 -24.80
N LEU A 31 23.64 -0.88 -23.89
CA LEU A 31 23.41 -0.76 -22.44
C LEU A 31 22.81 0.61 -22.08
N GLU A 32 23.39 1.71 -22.57
CA GLU A 32 22.88 3.07 -22.30
C GLU A 32 21.44 3.24 -22.80
N LEU A 33 21.13 2.72 -23.99
CA LEU A 33 19.76 2.74 -24.53
C LEU A 33 18.80 1.88 -23.69
N ALA A 34 19.22 0.69 -23.25
CA ALA A 34 18.41 -0.17 -22.39
C ALA A 34 18.16 0.48 -21.02
N ALA A 35 19.17 1.16 -20.47
CA ALA A 35 19.09 1.89 -19.20
C ALA A 35 18.16 3.11 -19.31
N ALA A 36 18.29 3.91 -20.36
CA ALA A 36 17.40 5.06 -20.60
C ALA A 36 15.93 4.62 -20.70
N ARG A 37 15.65 3.54 -21.45
CA ARG A 37 14.30 2.94 -21.53
C ARG A 37 13.80 2.45 -20.18
N MET A 38 14.67 1.88 -19.34
CA MET A 38 14.30 1.42 -18.00
C MET A 38 13.89 2.59 -17.10
N VAL A 39 14.68 3.67 -17.08
CA VAL A 39 14.40 4.88 -16.29
C VAL A 39 13.07 5.50 -16.70
N GLU A 40 12.77 5.59 -18.00
CA GLU A 40 11.49 6.13 -18.47
C GLU A 40 10.30 5.26 -18.05
N ARG A 41 10.44 3.93 -18.09
CA ARG A 41 9.40 2.99 -17.61
C ARG A 41 9.17 3.14 -16.10
N LEU A 42 10.24 3.24 -15.31
CA LEU A 42 10.15 3.47 -13.87
C LEU A 42 9.45 4.80 -13.57
N ARG A 43 9.79 5.87 -14.30
CA ARG A 43 9.14 7.18 -14.16
C ARG A 43 7.64 7.11 -14.46
N LYS A 44 7.24 6.49 -15.59
CA LYS A 44 5.82 6.31 -15.93
C LYS A 44 5.07 5.50 -14.89
N LEU A 45 5.71 4.48 -14.31
CA LEU A 45 5.10 3.70 -13.23
C LEU A 45 4.95 4.51 -11.94
N HIS A 46 5.98 5.28 -11.57
CA HIS A 46 5.92 6.19 -10.43
C HIS A 46 4.81 7.24 -10.62
N GLU A 47 4.76 7.92 -11.76
CA GLU A 47 3.72 8.89 -12.09
C GLU A 47 2.32 8.27 -12.01
N ARG A 48 2.10 7.08 -12.61
CA ARG A 48 0.81 6.37 -12.50
C ARG A 48 0.43 6.02 -11.05
N ARG A 49 1.40 5.67 -10.20
CA ARG A 49 1.16 5.37 -8.78
C ARG A 49 0.77 6.64 -8.02
N VAL A 50 1.49 7.73 -8.23
CA VAL A 50 1.19 9.04 -7.59
C VAL A 50 -0.18 9.56 -8.01
N HIS A 51 -0.54 9.47 -9.30
CA HIS A 51 -1.85 9.92 -9.78
C HIS A 51 -3.00 9.09 -9.19
N ARG A 52 -2.81 7.77 -9.04
CA ARG A 52 -3.79 6.90 -8.36
C ARG A 52 -4.00 7.30 -6.90
N HIS A 53 -2.97 7.84 -6.25
CA HIS A 53 -3.04 8.29 -4.87
C HIS A 53 -3.61 9.71 -4.73
N GLN A 54 -3.47 10.57 -5.74
CA GLN A 54 -4.09 11.90 -5.77
C GLN A 54 -5.58 11.91 -6.14
N THR A 55 -6.10 10.88 -6.81
CA THR A 55 -7.56 10.72 -7.03
C THR A 55 -8.30 10.24 -5.76
N LYS A 56 -7.64 10.20 -4.60
CA LYS A 56 -8.33 10.09 -3.32
C LYS A 56 -8.87 11.46 -2.96
N VAL A 57 -10.15 11.69 -3.29
CA VAL A 57 -10.90 12.83 -2.75
C VAL A 57 -10.76 12.78 -1.23
N PRO A 58 -10.19 13.82 -0.60
CA PRO A 58 -9.95 13.77 0.83
C PRO A 58 -11.30 13.70 1.56
N LEU A 59 -11.35 12.95 2.68
CA LEU A 59 -12.58 12.66 3.45
C LEU A 59 -13.40 13.91 3.85
N HIS A 60 -12.81 15.11 3.82
CA HIS A 60 -13.47 16.38 4.12
C HIS A 60 -14.25 16.98 2.94
N ALA A 61 -14.10 16.44 1.73
CA ALA A 61 -14.77 16.93 0.53
C ALA A 61 -16.08 16.16 0.21
N VAL A 62 -16.56 15.33 1.14
CA VAL A 62 -17.95 14.85 1.14
C VAL A 62 -18.80 15.97 1.76
N PRO A 63 -19.58 16.74 0.98
CA PRO A 63 -20.49 17.70 1.56
C PRO A 63 -21.49 16.98 2.46
N THR A 64 -21.60 17.39 3.72
CA THR A 64 -22.59 16.95 4.72
C THR A 64 -23.99 17.47 4.39
N ARG A 65 -24.41 17.37 3.14
CA ARG A 65 -25.78 17.67 2.74
C ARG A 65 -26.42 16.34 2.39
N LEU A 66 -27.29 15.85 3.26
CA LEU A 66 -28.29 14.84 2.95
C LEU A 66 -29.31 15.49 2.00
N PRO A 67 -29.39 15.10 0.72
CA PRO A 67 -30.58 15.36 -0.07
C PRO A 67 -31.57 14.22 0.22
N ASP A 68 -32.85 14.58 0.26
CA ASP A 68 -33.96 13.70 0.57
C ASP A 68 -33.97 12.36 -0.20
N GLU A 69 -34.62 11.40 0.46
CA GLU A 69 -34.86 10.01 0.07
C GLU A 69 -35.07 9.80 -1.45
N GLN A 70 -34.09 9.18 -2.09
CA GLN A 70 -34.24 8.51 -3.38
C GLN A 70 -33.54 7.15 -3.29
N PRO A 71 -34.14 6.05 -3.79
CA PRO A 71 -33.67 4.71 -3.50
C PRO A 71 -32.26 4.50 -4.08
N ALA A 72 -31.39 3.99 -3.23
CA ALA A 72 -29.99 3.71 -3.51
C ALA A 72 -29.84 2.87 -4.78
N ALA A 73 -29.44 3.52 -5.88
CA ALA A 73 -28.85 2.82 -7.00
C ALA A 73 -27.57 2.15 -6.51
N ALA A 74 -27.45 0.85 -6.82
CA ALA A 74 -26.34 -0.01 -6.44
C ALA A 74 -25.00 0.72 -6.62
N VAL A 75 -24.20 0.72 -5.55
CA VAL A 75 -22.81 1.19 -5.58
C VAL A 75 -22.05 0.18 -6.46
N GLU A 76 -22.03 0.46 -7.76
CA GLU A 76 -21.26 -0.33 -8.72
C GLU A 76 -19.77 -0.22 -8.38
N SER A 77 -19.24 -1.35 -7.92
CA SER A 77 -17.88 -1.82 -8.21
C SER A 77 -16.75 -0.81 -7.95
N VAL A 78 -16.36 -0.68 -6.69
CA VAL A 78 -15.01 -0.20 -6.35
C VAL A 78 -14.04 -1.32 -6.69
N GLU A 79 -13.49 -1.26 -7.90
CA GLU A 79 -12.55 -2.25 -8.44
C GLU A 79 -11.47 -2.61 -7.41
N ALA A 80 -11.29 -3.91 -7.24
CA ALA A 80 -10.26 -4.50 -6.42
C ALA A 80 -8.89 -3.95 -6.85
N TRP A 81 -8.09 -3.49 -5.89
CA TRP A 81 -6.72 -3.09 -6.16
C TRP A 81 -5.92 -4.34 -6.55
N GLU A 82 -5.40 -4.38 -7.78
CA GLU A 82 -4.48 -5.43 -8.24
C GLU A 82 -3.24 -5.46 -7.34
N GLY A 83 -3.13 -6.50 -6.51
CA GLY A 83 -2.05 -6.69 -5.54
C GLY A 83 -2.50 -6.98 -4.09
N ALA A 84 -3.80 -7.11 -3.83
CA ALA A 84 -4.29 -7.69 -2.60
C ALA A 84 -4.08 -9.22 -2.63
N PRO A 85 -3.36 -9.83 -1.66
CA PRO A 85 -3.37 -11.28 -1.51
C PRO A 85 -4.81 -11.73 -1.22
N GLU A 86 -5.24 -12.81 -1.88
CA GLU A 86 -6.57 -13.39 -1.71
C GLU A 86 -6.83 -13.68 -0.22
N GLY A 87 -7.92 -13.12 0.33
CA GLY A 87 -8.32 -13.31 1.74
C GLY A 87 -8.40 -12.04 2.61
N SER A 88 -8.13 -10.84 2.07
CA SER A 88 -8.16 -9.59 2.86
C SER A 88 -9.54 -8.90 2.98
N VAL A 89 -10.63 -9.60 2.69
CA VAL A 89 -11.99 -9.05 2.78
C VAL A 89 -12.76 -9.93 3.75
N ARG A 90 -13.02 -9.41 4.94
CA ARG A 90 -13.89 -10.03 5.93
C ARG A 90 -15.07 -9.10 6.11
N GLU A 91 -16.16 -9.40 5.43
CA GLU A 91 -17.43 -8.70 5.63
C GLU A 91 -17.92 -9.01 7.05
N ILE A 92 -17.75 -8.06 7.96
CA ILE A 92 -18.38 -8.10 9.27
C ILE A 92 -19.66 -7.27 9.12
N PRO A 93 -20.84 -7.88 9.01
CA PRO A 93 -22.08 -7.13 9.04
C PRO A 93 -22.19 -6.46 10.41
N ILE A 94 -22.15 -5.14 10.43
CA ILE A 94 -22.59 -4.35 11.58
C ILE A 94 -24.10 -4.14 11.40
N ASP A 95 -24.89 -4.53 12.40
CA ASP A 95 -26.35 -4.52 12.36
C ASP A 95 -26.93 -3.25 11.70
N GLY A 96 -27.62 -3.45 10.58
CA GLY A 96 -28.43 -2.43 9.90
C GLY A 96 -27.69 -1.42 9.01
N THR A 97 -26.37 -1.56 8.78
CA THR A 97 -25.64 -0.65 7.87
C THR A 97 -24.86 -1.40 6.78
N PRO A 98 -24.88 -0.95 5.51
CA PRO A 98 -24.13 -1.57 4.41
C PRO A 98 -22.64 -1.19 4.43
N ILE A 99 -21.97 -1.28 5.59
CA ILE A 99 -20.55 -0.94 5.74
C ILE A 99 -19.70 -2.18 5.44
N VAL A 100 -18.93 -2.14 4.35
CA VAL A 100 -17.97 -3.20 4.01
C VAL A 100 -16.63 -2.91 4.68
N ILE A 101 -16.25 -3.75 5.66
CA ILE A 101 -14.94 -3.69 6.30
C ILE A 101 -13.96 -4.58 5.52
N ARG A 102 -12.81 -4.02 5.11
CA ARG A 102 -11.71 -4.80 4.51
C ARG A 102 -10.57 -4.89 5.52
N SER A 103 -10.11 -6.11 5.81
CA SER A 103 -9.07 -6.40 6.80
C SER A 103 -7.82 -6.94 6.11
N LYS A 104 -6.69 -6.24 6.23
CA LYS A 104 -5.42 -6.68 5.62
C LYS A 104 -4.41 -7.04 6.70
N THR A 105 -4.12 -8.34 6.83
CA THR A 105 -3.07 -8.84 7.73
C THR A 105 -1.74 -8.86 6.98
N HIS A 106 -0.77 -8.09 7.46
CA HIS A 106 0.57 -8.04 6.92
C HIS A 106 1.56 -8.64 7.91
N LYS A 107 2.38 -9.59 7.43
CA LYS A 107 3.58 -10.01 8.16
C LYS A 107 4.62 -8.89 7.99
N ALA A 108 4.95 -8.22 9.08
CA ALA A 108 5.95 -7.16 9.11
C ALA A 108 7.16 -7.63 9.94
N SER A 109 8.36 -7.45 9.40
CA SER A 109 9.60 -7.58 10.18
C SER A 109 9.80 -6.31 11.01
N PRO A 110 10.38 -6.40 12.22
CA PRO A 110 10.75 -5.21 12.99
C PRO A 110 11.66 -4.30 12.18
N MET A 111 11.40 -2.99 12.19
CA MET A 111 12.18 -1.98 11.47
C MET A 111 12.24 -0.67 12.26
N SER A 112 13.21 0.19 11.93
CA SER A 112 13.34 1.49 12.57
C SER A 112 12.27 2.47 12.10
N VAL A 113 12.06 3.55 12.86
CA VAL A 113 11.16 4.65 12.46
C VAL A 113 11.59 5.27 11.14
N ALA A 114 12.89 5.43 10.91
CA ALA A 114 13.43 6.00 9.67
C ALA A 114 13.10 5.10 8.47
N ASP A 115 13.35 3.79 8.59
CA ASP A 115 13.01 2.82 7.55
C ASP A 115 11.50 2.82 7.27
N ALA A 116 10.68 2.93 8.32
CA ALA A 116 9.23 3.00 8.18
C ALA A 116 8.77 4.26 7.43
N ILE A 117 9.42 5.40 7.61
CA ILE A 117 9.16 6.62 6.82
C ILE A 117 9.55 6.41 5.35
N ASP A 118 10.71 5.82 5.09
CA ASP A 118 11.15 5.53 3.72
C ASP A 118 10.18 4.59 3.01
N GLN A 119 9.70 3.55 3.70
CA GLN A 119 8.66 2.66 3.19
C GLN A 119 7.32 3.40 2.99
N MET A 120 6.95 4.29 3.91
CA MET A 120 5.73 5.09 3.77
C MET A 120 5.77 5.98 2.52
N GLU A 121 6.88 6.69 2.29
CA GLU A 121 7.06 7.54 1.11
C GLU A 121 7.18 6.72 -0.18
N LEU A 122 7.82 5.54 -0.12
CA LEU A 122 7.93 4.63 -1.26
C LEU A 122 6.58 4.08 -1.70
N VAL A 123 5.72 3.71 -0.74
CA VAL A 123 4.36 3.24 -1.04
C VAL A 123 3.42 4.43 -1.32
N GLY A 124 3.76 5.62 -0.83
CA GLY A 124 3.00 6.86 -1.00
C GLY A 124 1.72 6.90 -0.16
N HIS A 125 1.70 6.23 0.98
CA HIS A 125 0.56 6.25 1.90
C HIS A 125 0.72 7.36 2.96
N ASP A 126 -0.41 7.84 3.49
CA ASP A 126 -0.40 8.86 4.55
C ASP A 126 0.01 8.29 5.92
N PHE A 127 -0.05 6.96 6.07
CA PHE A 127 0.38 6.24 7.26
C PHE A 127 1.02 4.89 6.90
N PHE A 128 1.87 4.38 7.80
CA PHE A 128 2.52 3.09 7.67
C PHE A 128 2.58 2.39 9.04
N LEU A 129 2.03 1.17 9.12
CA LEU A 129 2.03 0.34 10.33
C LEU A 129 3.23 -0.61 10.29
N PHE A 130 3.99 -0.67 11.38
CA PHE A 130 5.19 -1.48 11.53
C PHE A 130 5.36 -1.96 12.96
N VAL A 131 6.32 -2.85 13.19
CA VAL A 131 6.80 -3.17 14.54
C VAL A 131 8.10 -2.43 14.71
N ASP A 132 8.18 -1.57 15.72
CA ASP A 132 9.39 -0.80 15.98
C ASP A 132 10.51 -1.72 16.48
N SER A 133 11.68 -1.64 15.87
CA SER A 133 12.84 -2.44 16.25
C SER A 133 13.41 -2.07 17.63
N GLU A 134 13.23 -0.82 18.08
CA GLU A 134 13.77 -0.36 19.36
C GLU A 134 12.85 -0.75 20.52
N SER A 135 11.56 -0.41 20.41
CA SER A 135 10.58 -0.69 21.48
C SER A 135 9.93 -2.07 21.38
N GLY A 136 9.98 -2.72 20.21
CA GLY A 136 9.24 -3.95 19.94
C GLY A 136 7.72 -3.75 19.84
N LEU A 137 7.24 -2.51 19.91
CA LEU A 137 5.82 -2.19 19.94
C LEU A 137 5.24 -2.03 18.53
N PRO A 138 3.99 -2.47 18.29
CA PRO A 138 3.25 -2.10 17.10
C PRO A 138 3.12 -0.58 17.04
N SER A 139 3.62 0.01 15.96
CA SER A 139 3.74 1.45 15.80
C SER A 139 3.26 1.88 14.42
N ALA A 140 2.77 3.11 14.30
CA ALA A 140 2.33 3.70 13.04
C ALA A 140 2.99 5.07 12.82
N VAL A 141 3.68 5.25 11.69
CA VAL A 141 4.13 6.57 11.24
C VAL A 141 3.04 7.20 10.39
N TYR A 142 2.90 8.53 10.43
CA TYR A 142 1.96 9.26 9.58
C TYR A 142 2.45 10.65 9.21
N ARG A 143 1.94 11.18 8.09
CA ARG A 143 2.28 12.52 7.59
C ARG A 143 1.48 13.61 8.32
N ARG A 144 2.16 14.68 8.72
CA ARG A 144 1.59 15.91 9.30
C ARG A 144 1.76 17.09 8.34
N ARG A 145 1.21 18.25 8.71
CA ARG A 145 1.28 19.47 7.87
C ARG A 145 2.74 19.93 7.72
N GLY A 146 3.07 20.43 6.52
CA GLY A 146 4.36 21.08 6.27
C GLY A 146 5.59 20.18 6.42
N TRP A 147 5.57 19.00 5.78
CA TRP A 147 6.71 18.06 5.75
C TRP A 147 7.14 17.51 7.12
N THR A 148 6.22 17.48 8.08
CA THR A 148 6.45 16.88 9.39
C THR A 148 5.88 15.47 9.44
N TYR A 149 6.50 14.61 10.24
CA TYR A 149 6.05 13.24 10.47
C TYR A 149 5.70 13.04 11.95
N GLY A 150 4.72 12.20 12.23
CA GLY A 150 4.36 11.77 13.58
C GLY A 150 4.44 10.26 13.70
N VAL A 151 4.66 9.77 14.92
CA VAL A 151 4.67 8.34 15.25
C VAL A 151 3.66 8.11 16.37
N ILE A 152 2.91 7.00 16.28
CA ILE A 152 2.00 6.52 17.31
C ILE A 152 2.48 5.13 17.71
N HIS A 153 2.65 4.88 19.00
CA HIS A 153 2.98 3.58 19.55
C HIS A 153 1.75 2.97 20.21
N LEU A 154 1.58 1.65 20.10
CA LEU A 154 0.51 0.91 20.75
C LEU A 154 1.09 0.03 21.83
N GLU A 155 0.83 0.38 23.09
CA GLU A 155 1.13 -0.46 24.24
C GLU A 155 -0.04 -1.40 24.48
N THR A 156 0.18 -2.70 24.30
CA THR A 156 -0.77 -3.72 24.77
C THR A 156 -0.46 -4.00 26.23
N THR A 157 -1.25 -3.43 27.12
CA THR A 157 -1.35 -3.94 28.48
C THR A 157 -2.17 -5.24 28.40
N ALA A 158 -1.51 -6.38 28.53
CA ALA A 158 -2.18 -7.66 28.69
C ALA A 158 -2.87 -7.70 30.06
N ALA A 159 -4.03 -7.06 30.18
CA ALA A 159 -4.88 -7.14 31.36
C ALA A 159 -6.29 -7.51 30.91
N GLU A 160 -6.81 -8.60 31.51
CA GLU A 160 -8.21 -9.06 31.49
C GLU A 160 -8.66 -9.88 30.27
N ALA A 161 -8.08 -11.07 30.09
CA ALA A 161 -8.69 -12.17 29.32
C ALA A 161 -8.73 -13.50 30.09
N GLU A 162 -8.67 -13.46 31.42
CA GLU A 162 -8.91 -14.62 32.29
C GLU A 162 -10.07 -14.30 33.24
N GLY A 163 -11.31 -14.49 32.81
CA GLY A 163 -12.44 -14.12 33.65
C GLY A 163 -13.84 -14.46 33.17
N GLU A 164 -14.08 -15.45 32.30
CA GLU A 164 -15.48 -15.79 31.97
C GLU A 164 -15.79 -17.24 31.55
N GLU A 165 -14.97 -18.22 31.94
CA GLU A 165 -15.22 -19.64 31.60
C GLU A 165 -15.69 -20.52 32.78
N GLY A 166 -16.00 -19.93 33.95
CA GLY A 166 -16.32 -20.69 35.17
C GLY A 166 -17.78 -20.72 35.64
N ARG A 167 -18.77 -20.15 34.91
CA ARG A 167 -20.14 -19.97 35.46
C ARG A 167 -21.29 -20.70 34.76
N ARG A 168 -21.03 -21.65 33.85
CA ARG A 168 -22.10 -22.36 33.11
C ARG A 168 -22.14 -23.88 33.31
N GLU A 169 -21.83 -24.37 34.50
CA GLU A 169 -22.14 -25.76 34.85
C GLU A 169 -22.75 -25.84 36.25
N SER A 170 -23.99 -25.37 36.36
CA SER A 170 -24.89 -25.59 37.51
C SER A 170 -26.32 -25.25 37.09
N ALA A 171 -26.99 -26.16 36.37
CA ALA A 171 -28.44 -26.27 36.29
C ALA A 171 -28.81 -27.69 35.87
#